data_AF-A0A7V3DKL2-F1
#
_entry.id   AF-A0A7V3DKL2-F1
#
_cell.length_a   1.000
_cell.length_b   1.000
_cell.length_c   1.000
_cell.angle_alpha   90.00
_cell.angle_beta   90.00
_cell.angle_gamma   90.00
#
_symmetry.space_group_name_H-M   'P 1'
#
loop_
_entity.id
_entity.type
_entity.pdbx_description
1 polymer ?
#
loop_
_entity_poly.entity_id
_entity_poly.type
_entity_poly.pdbx_seq_one_letter_code
_entity_poly.pdbx_strand_id
1 'polypeptide(L)'
;MTEMMRTLKLNKLVTAAALCAALSFWAAGVSLGCPSLQLDIDGGTYSSSGDGQTKDTIVAPSDTFTLYAFLIPNWANSPGDTYYISAAVVPKTGPDRNDLGYFVFDDERVDVTDEMTYGIPPLEIATMQLRDAGDLPRHGIYYTYFWEVGFNFDKDWKIQKYDTQERAIKGAPIPTTGEGMYYVTFLVDVSGLAPGYIIHFDLYNTKIKCNGDVEDVDVTWFAPFSHDAESRVRVPEPSSLLLLGLGLAVLGLAARKKGSAAFRKPQ
;
A
#
# COMPACT_ATOMS: atom_id res chain seq x y z
N MET A 1 19.58 68.88 7.77
CA MET A 1 19.53 67.67 8.63
C MET A 1 18.28 66.81 8.41
N THR A 2 17.16 67.36 7.91
CA THR A 2 15.87 66.66 7.82
C THR A 2 15.76 65.63 6.67
N GLU A 3 16.41 65.89 5.52
CA GLU A 3 16.41 64.94 4.39
C GLU A 3 17.29 63.71 4.62
N MET A 4 18.50 63.92 5.15
CA MET A 4 19.48 62.84 5.38
C MET A 4 19.01 61.82 6.42
N MET A 5 18.20 62.24 7.40
CA MET A 5 17.57 61.34 8.37
C MET A 5 16.39 60.55 7.77
N ARG A 6 15.76 61.05 6.70
CA ARG A 6 14.62 60.41 6.04
C ARG A 6 15.09 59.27 5.12
N THR A 7 16.16 59.49 4.36
CA THR A 7 16.81 58.46 3.52
C THR A 7 17.44 57.34 4.34
N LEU A 8 18.05 57.64 5.49
CA LEU A 8 18.62 56.62 6.38
C LEU A 8 17.56 55.70 7.00
N LYS A 9 16.37 56.22 7.33
CA LYS A 9 15.24 55.43 7.85
C LYS A 9 14.58 54.58 6.78
N LEU A 10 14.46 55.09 5.55
CA LEU A 10 13.90 54.36 4.42
C LEU A 10 14.77 53.17 4.02
N ASN A 11 16.10 53.33 4.00
CA ASN A 11 17.04 52.25 3.68
C ASN A 11 17.03 51.11 4.72
N LYS A 12 16.79 51.42 6.00
CA LYS A 12 16.66 50.42 7.08
C LYS A 12 15.33 49.65 7.01
N LEU A 13 14.25 50.29 6.59
CA LEU A 13 12.95 49.65 6.38
C LEU A 13 12.95 48.73 5.15
N VAL A 14 13.60 49.15 4.06
CA VAL A 14 13.74 48.33 2.84
C VAL A 14 14.66 47.12 3.07
N THR A 15 15.75 47.26 3.84
CA THR A 15 16.61 46.13 4.20
C THR A 15 15.96 45.17 5.20
N ALA A 16 15.16 45.66 6.15
CA ALA A 16 14.40 44.80 7.06
C ALA A 16 13.29 44.01 6.34
N ALA A 17 12.58 44.63 5.39
CA ALA A 17 11.54 43.97 4.60
C ALA A 17 12.12 42.90 3.65
N ALA A 18 13.29 43.15 3.04
CA ALA A 18 13.97 42.17 2.19
C ALA A 18 14.50 40.95 2.99
N LEU A 19 14.95 41.17 4.23
CA LEU A 19 15.41 40.07 5.11
C LEU A 19 14.25 39.18 5.55
N CYS A 20 13.08 39.75 5.88
CA CYS A 20 11.88 38.98 6.24
C CYS A 20 11.28 38.20 5.05
N ALA A 21 11.31 38.77 3.84
CA ALA A 21 10.87 38.06 2.64
C ALA A 21 11.82 36.90 2.27
N ALA A 22 13.13 37.07 2.42
CA ALA A 22 14.11 36.00 2.19
C ALA A 22 14.03 34.87 3.23
N LEU A 23 13.72 35.19 4.50
CA LEU A 23 13.48 34.19 5.55
C LEU A 23 12.15 33.42 5.34
N SER A 24 11.16 34.04 4.69
CA SER A 24 9.87 33.40 4.39
C SER A 24 9.95 32.42 3.21
N PHE A 25 10.90 32.62 2.27
CA PHE A 25 11.10 31.72 1.13
C PHE A 25 11.91 30.45 1.47
N TRP A 26 12.51 30.37 2.66
CA TRP A 26 13.28 29.19 3.10
C TRP A 26 12.51 28.30 4.08
N ALA A 27 11.36 28.74 4.57
CA ALA A 27 10.50 27.99 5.50
C ALA A 27 9.44 27.11 4.80
N ALA A 28 9.40 27.06 3.48
CA ALA A 28 8.48 26.21 2.72
C ALA A 28 9.09 24.84 2.39
N GLY A 29 9.82 24.24 3.33
CA GLY A 29 9.95 22.79 3.38
C GLY A 29 8.67 22.27 4.01
N VAL A 30 7.67 21.93 3.20
CA VAL A 30 6.56 21.10 3.69
C VAL A 30 7.17 19.77 4.11
N SER A 31 7.50 19.63 5.39
CA SER A 31 7.62 18.32 6.01
C SER A 31 6.22 17.74 6.01
N LEU A 32 5.84 17.07 4.91
CA LEU A 32 4.77 16.09 4.96
C LEU A 32 5.18 15.13 6.07
N GLY A 33 4.46 15.17 7.19
CA GLY A 33 4.79 14.34 8.33
C GLY A 33 4.63 12.90 7.90
N CYS A 34 5.70 12.12 8.06
CA CYS A 34 5.68 10.68 7.85
C CYS A 34 4.52 10.07 8.68
N PRO A 35 3.58 9.35 8.05
CA PRO A 35 2.36 8.92 8.74
C PRO A 35 2.64 8.01 9.94
N SER A 36 1.77 8.09 10.94
CA SER A 36 1.93 7.31 12.17
C SER A 36 1.84 5.81 11.94
N LEU A 37 0.94 5.39 11.06
CA LEU A 37 0.80 4.00 10.61
C LEU A 37 1.08 3.95 9.12
N GLN A 38 1.88 2.98 8.71
CA GLN A 38 2.26 2.76 7.31
C GLN A 38 2.47 1.27 7.09
N LEU A 39 2.13 0.80 5.90
CA LEU A 39 2.53 -0.47 5.36
C LEU A 39 3.64 -0.28 4.33
N ASP A 40 4.41 -1.35 4.12
CA ASP A 40 5.43 -1.42 3.09
C ASP A 40 5.66 -2.89 2.69
N ILE A 41 6.27 -3.11 1.54
CA ILE A 41 6.63 -4.45 1.06
C ILE A 41 8.10 -4.45 0.66
N ASP A 42 8.85 -5.45 1.10
CA ASP A 42 10.24 -5.62 0.65
C ASP A 42 10.30 -5.82 -0.88
N GLY A 43 11.12 -5.01 -1.54
CA GLY A 43 11.17 -4.93 -3.00
C GLY A 43 9.90 -4.37 -3.67
N GLY A 44 8.91 -3.89 -2.90
CA GLY A 44 7.66 -3.36 -3.41
C GLY A 44 7.81 -2.00 -4.10
N THR A 45 6.97 -1.77 -5.12
CA THR A 45 6.96 -0.56 -5.94
C THR A 45 5.63 0.19 -5.81
N TYR A 46 5.67 1.51 -5.88
CA TYR A 46 4.45 2.31 -5.81
C TYR A 46 3.66 2.25 -7.13
N SER A 47 2.39 1.85 -7.07
CA SER A 47 1.47 1.91 -8.21
C SER A 47 0.60 3.15 -8.12
N SER A 48 0.67 3.99 -9.15
CA SER A 48 -0.23 5.13 -9.34
C SER A 48 -1.34 4.84 -10.38
N SER A 49 -1.39 3.62 -10.91
CA SER A 49 -2.35 3.18 -11.94
C SER A 49 -3.35 2.18 -11.38
N GLY A 50 -4.64 2.37 -11.67
CA GLY A 50 -5.71 1.46 -11.24
C GLY A 50 -5.94 0.24 -12.15
N ASP A 51 -4.98 -0.09 -13.02
CA ASP A 51 -5.12 -1.14 -14.03
C ASP A 51 -4.97 -2.52 -13.39
N GLY A 52 -6.08 -3.03 -12.85
CA GLY A 52 -6.16 -4.31 -12.15
C GLY A 52 -5.75 -4.24 -10.67
N GLN A 53 -5.19 -3.12 -10.23
CA GLN A 53 -4.71 -2.88 -8.87
C GLN A 53 -5.39 -1.67 -8.25
N THR A 54 -5.32 -1.58 -6.92
CA THR A 54 -5.73 -0.37 -6.23
C THR A 54 -4.78 0.78 -6.63
N LYS A 55 -5.36 1.94 -6.91
CA LYS A 55 -4.58 3.12 -7.27
C LYS A 55 -3.93 3.69 -5.99
N ASP A 56 -2.70 4.18 -6.12
CA ASP A 56 -2.00 4.90 -5.06
C ASP A 56 -1.67 3.98 -3.86
N THR A 57 -1.07 2.81 -4.13
CA THR A 57 -0.68 1.79 -3.13
C THR A 57 0.72 1.20 -3.41
N ILE A 58 1.32 0.51 -2.43
CA ILE A 58 2.59 -0.22 -2.59
C ILE A 58 2.29 -1.67 -3.00
N VAL A 59 2.94 -2.13 -4.07
CA VAL A 59 2.61 -3.41 -4.71
C VAL A 59 3.75 -4.40 -4.56
N ALA A 60 3.41 -5.63 -4.20
CA ALA A 60 4.37 -6.72 -4.08
C ALA A 60 5.07 -7.02 -5.43
N PRO A 61 6.37 -7.36 -5.42
CA PRO A 61 7.08 -7.75 -6.63
C PRO A 61 6.74 -9.19 -7.07
N SER A 62 6.21 -10.02 -6.16
CA SER A 62 6.04 -11.46 -6.34
C SER A 62 4.82 -11.99 -5.57
N ASP A 63 4.42 -13.25 -5.78
CA ASP A 63 3.31 -13.87 -5.03
C ASP A 63 3.69 -14.17 -3.59
N THR A 64 4.99 -14.32 -3.31
CA THR A 64 5.53 -14.42 -1.96
C THR A 64 6.32 -13.16 -1.63
N PHE A 65 6.03 -12.52 -0.51
CA PHE A 65 6.66 -11.26 -0.11
C PHE A 65 6.61 -11.06 1.40
N THR A 66 7.45 -10.16 1.91
CA THR A 66 7.39 -9.73 3.32
C THR A 66 6.64 -8.40 3.39
N LEU A 67 5.50 -8.42 4.09
CA LEU A 67 4.73 -7.24 4.45
C LEU A 67 5.32 -6.65 5.74
N TYR A 68 5.56 -5.34 5.76
CA TYR A 68 5.99 -4.60 6.93
C TYR A 68 4.84 -3.73 7.41
N ALA A 69 4.52 -3.84 8.70
CA ALA A 69 3.70 -2.86 9.40
C ALA A 69 4.60 -1.95 10.21
N PHE A 70 4.32 -0.65 10.17
CA PHE A 70 5.14 0.36 10.83
C PHE A 70 4.32 1.26 11.74
N LEU A 71 4.97 1.65 12.85
CA LEU A 71 4.43 2.59 13.81
C LEU A 71 5.44 3.70 14.14
N ILE A 72 5.06 4.94 13.89
CA ILE A 72 5.64 6.13 14.50
C ILE A 72 4.70 6.57 15.62
N PRO A 73 5.07 6.43 16.91
CA PRO A 73 4.17 6.76 18.00
C PRO A 73 3.75 8.22 18.00
N ASN A 74 2.51 8.45 18.40
CA ASN A 74 1.96 9.79 18.62
C ASN A 74 0.96 9.73 19.80
N TRP A 75 0.14 10.77 19.97
CA TRP A 75 -0.85 10.83 21.05
C TRP A 75 -2.01 9.81 20.90
N ALA A 76 -2.17 9.21 19.72
CA ALA A 76 -3.22 8.26 19.38
C ALA A 76 -2.73 6.83 19.17
N ASN A 77 -1.44 6.65 18.89
CA ASN A 77 -0.81 5.37 18.61
C ASN A 77 0.41 5.18 19.53
N SER A 78 0.34 4.17 20.39
CA SER A 78 1.40 3.75 21.30
C SER A 78 1.87 2.34 20.95
N PRO A 79 3.16 2.00 21.10
CA PRO A 79 3.63 0.61 20.93
C PRO A 79 2.93 -0.41 21.83
N GLY A 80 2.27 0.04 22.91
CA GLY A 80 1.47 -0.82 23.79
C GLY A 80 0.03 -1.04 23.32
N ASP A 81 -0.41 -0.41 22.24
CA ASP A 81 -1.75 -0.61 21.68
C ASP A 81 -1.84 -1.92 20.89
N THR A 82 -3.07 -2.33 20.57
CA THR A 82 -3.32 -3.45 19.64
C THR A 82 -3.66 -2.90 18.26
N TYR A 83 -2.98 -3.46 17.26
CA TYR A 83 -3.10 -3.09 15.85
C TYR A 83 -3.65 -4.25 15.06
N TYR A 84 -4.20 -3.97 13.89
CA TYR A 84 -4.80 -4.98 13.04
C TYR A 84 -4.34 -4.79 11.60
N ILE A 85 -4.07 -5.92 10.95
CA ILE A 85 -4.01 -6.02 9.50
C ILE A 85 -5.36 -6.50 9.03
N SER A 86 -6.01 -5.75 8.12
CA SER A 86 -7.14 -6.24 7.33
C SER A 86 -6.64 -6.68 5.97
N ALA A 87 -6.96 -7.91 5.58
CA ALA A 87 -6.68 -8.48 4.28
C ALA A 87 -8.00 -8.60 3.51
N ALA A 88 -8.19 -7.82 2.44
CA ALA A 88 -9.44 -7.75 1.67
C ALA A 88 -9.24 -8.21 0.23
N VAL A 89 -10.20 -8.98 -0.30
CA VAL A 89 -10.14 -9.48 -1.67
C VAL A 89 -10.49 -8.38 -2.68
N VAL A 90 -9.64 -8.24 -3.70
CA VAL A 90 -9.82 -7.35 -4.85
C VAL A 90 -9.72 -8.16 -6.15
N PRO A 91 -10.54 -7.88 -7.18
CA PRO A 91 -11.64 -6.93 -7.19
C PRO A 91 -12.80 -7.37 -6.29
N LYS A 92 -13.67 -6.41 -5.95
CA LYS A 92 -14.90 -6.66 -5.20
C LYS A 92 -15.66 -7.88 -5.75
N THR A 93 -16.08 -8.77 -4.86
CA THR A 93 -16.68 -10.07 -5.21
C THR A 93 -17.67 -10.51 -4.13
N GLY A 94 -18.36 -11.63 -4.34
CA GLY A 94 -19.40 -12.16 -3.44
C GLY A 94 -20.78 -11.52 -3.63
N PRO A 95 -21.80 -11.95 -2.85
CA PRO A 95 -21.74 -12.94 -1.77
C PRO A 95 -21.73 -14.39 -2.25
N ASP A 96 -21.71 -14.64 -3.56
CA ASP A 96 -21.58 -15.98 -4.10
C ASP A 96 -20.26 -16.63 -3.62
N ARG A 97 -20.35 -17.83 -3.06
CA ARG A 97 -19.20 -18.61 -2.55
C ARG A 97 -18.54 -19.42 -3.67
N ASN A 98 -18.02 -18.73 -4.67
CA ASN A 98 -17.11 -19.38 -5.61
C ASN A 98 -15.76 -19.55 -4.92
N ASP A 99 -15.16 -20.73 -4.97
CA ASP A 99 -13.81 -20.95 -4.46
C ASP A 99 -12.82 -19.94 -5.10
N LEU A 100 -12.34 -19.00 -4.29
CA LEU A 100 -11.36 -17.98 -4.67
C LEU A 100 -9.92 -18.37 -4.30
N GLY A 101 -9.74 -19.60 -3.80
CA GLY A 101 -8.47 -20.11 -3.33
C GLY A 101 -8.14 -19.66 -1.92
N TYR A 102 -6.84 -19.59 -1.63
CA TYR A 102 -6.32 -19.30 -0.30
C TYR A 102 -5.05 -18.44 -0.40
N PHE A 103 -4.68 -17.82 0.72
CA PHE A 103 -3.34 -17.27 0.91
C PHE A 103 -2.75 -17.79 2.22
N VAL A 104 -1.46 -17.56 2.44
CA VAL A 104 -0.76 -17.86 3.69
C VAL A 104 -0.26 -16.55 4.28
N PHE A 105 -0.45 -16.36 5.59
CA PHE A 105 -0.01 -15.22 6.36
C PHE A 105 0.69 -15.72 7.64
N ASP A 106 2.01 -15.54 7.74
CA ASP A 106 2.82 -16.07 8.86
C ASP A 106 2.54 -17.55 9.19
N ASP A 107 2.66 -18.40 8.16
CA ASP A 107 2.39 -19.84 8.19
C ASP A 107 0.90 -20.24 8.41
N GLU A 108 0.00 -19.28 8.67
CA GLU A 108 -1.44 -19.52 8.75
C GLU A 108 -2.05 -19.51 7.34
N ARG A 109 -2.65 -20.62 6.94
CA ARG A 109 -3.44 -20.71 5.71
C ARG A 109 -4.82 -20.09 5.97
N VAL A 110 -5.21 -19.14 5.13
CA VAL A 110 -6.53 -18.49 5.15
C VAL A 110 -7.29 -18.82 3.86
N ASP A 111 -8.38 -19.58 4.00
CA ASP A 111 -9.30 -19.89 2.89
C ASP A 111 -10.23 -18.70 2.63
N VAL A 112 -10.21 -18.18 1.40
CA VAL A 112 -10.86 -16.91 1.07
C VAL A 112 -12.38 -16.98 1.23
N THR A 113 -13.01 -18.10 0.90
CA THR A 113 -14.48 -18.19 0.94
C THR A 113 -15.04 -18.86 2.17
N ASP A 114 -14.22 -19.64 2.88
CA ASP A 114 -14.66 -20.37 4.06
C ASP A 114 -14.27 -19.67 5.38
N GLU A 115 -13.13 -18.96 5.42
CA GLU A 115 -12.59 -18.38 6.66
C GLU A 115 -12.67 -16.85 6.70
N MET A 116 -12.87 -16.19 5.56
CA MET A 116 -13.07 -14.73 5.53
C MET A 116 -14.53 -14.33 5.81
N THR A 117 -14.69 -13.15 6.40
CA THR A 117 -15.99 -12.52 6.61
C THR A 117 -16.41 -11.77 5.34
N TYR A 118 -17.65 -11.96 4.89
CA TYR A 118 -18.23 -11.12 3.84
C TYR A 118 -18.80 -9.84 4.45
N GLY A 119 -18.25 -8.69 4.06
CA GLY A 119 -18.65 -7.40 4.62
C GLY A 119 -17.78 -6.26 4.13
N ILE A 120 -17.78 -5.19 4.91
CA ILE A 120 -16.96 -4.02 4.67
C ILE A 120 -15.81 -4.06 5.69
N PRO A 121 -14.54 -4.09 5.27
CA PRO A 121 -13.40 -3.96 6.18
C PRO A 121 -13.18 -2.49 6.60
N PRO A 122 -12.62 -2.23 7.80
CA PRO A 122 -12.50 -3.18 8.92
C PRO A 122 -13.85 -3.51 9.56
N LEU A 123 -13.95 -4.58 10.33
CA LEU A 123 -15.21 -5.00 10.97
C LEU A 123 -15.71 -3.94 11.97
N GLU A 124 -16.73 -3.17 11.58
CA GLU A 124 -17.47 -2.30 12.50
C GLU A 124 -18.41 -3.17 13.36
N ILE A 125 -17.94 -3.66 14.52
CA ILE A 125 -18.82 -4.28 15.52
C ILE A 125 -19.63 -3.18 16.20
N ALA A 126 -20.75 -2.80 15.58
CA ALA A 126 -22.05 -2.52 16.21
C ALA A 126 -22.95 -1.78 15.20
N THR A 127 -23.92 -2.51 14.66
CA THR A 127 -25.24 -1.98 14.26
C THR A 127 -25.29 -0.59 13.61
N MET A 128 -25.23 -0.55 12.27
CA MET A 128 -25.90 0.49 11.47
C MET A 128 -25.62 1.96 11.85
N GLN A 129 -24.39 2.38 12.08
CA GLN A 129 -24.10 3.81 12.23
C GLN A 129 -23.29 4.35 11.06
N LEU A 130 -24.06 4.97 10.16
CA LEU A 130 -23.61 5.82 9.08
C LEU A 130 -22.74 6.95 9.64
N ARG A 131 -21.50 7.05 9.15
CA ARG A 131 -20.64 8.25 9.07
C ARG A 131 -20.87 9.28 10.18
N ASP A 132 -19.94 9.39 11.12
CA ASP A 132 -19.89 10.57 11.97
C ASP A 132 -19.13 11.73 11.27
N ALA A 133 -19.17 12.93 11.85
CA ALA A 133 -18.56 14.12 11.26
C ALA A 133 -17.02 14.17 11.42
N GLY A 134 -16.39 13.09 11.91
CA GLY A 134 -14.95 12.94 12.11
C GLY A 134 -14.27 11.98 11.13
N ASP A 135 -15.03 11.17 10.39
CA ASP A 135 -14.51 10.19 9.45
C ASP A 135 -13.78 10.82 8.25
N LEU A 136 -12.54 10.36 7.99
CA LEU A 136 -11.84 10.68 6.74
C LEU A 136 -12.60 10.10 5.54
N PRO A 137 -12.54 10.73 4.35
CA PRO A 137 -13.10 10.15 3.12
C PRO A 137 -12.43 8.79 2.84
N ARG A 138 -13.16 7.70 3.09
CA ARG A 138 -12.68 6.34 2.85
C ARG A 138 -12.86 6.00 1.37
N HIS A 139 -11.79 5.69 0.65
CA HIS A 139 -11.87 5.05 -0.67
C HIS A 139 -11.67 3.55 -0.48
N GLY A 140 -12.50 2.71 -1.10
CA GLY A 140 -12.40 1.25 -0.95
C GLY A 140 -13.42 0.61 -0.01
N ILE A 141 -14.37 1.36 0.56
CA ILE A 141 -15.54 0.77 1.24
C ILE A 141 -16.42 0.06 0.21
N TYR A 142 -16.20 -1.23 -0.01
CA TYR A 142 -17.10 -2.08 -0.76
C TYR A 142 -17.23 -3.43 -0.08
N TYR A 143 -18.39 -4.06 -0.26
CA TYR A 143 -18.59 -5.42 0.22
C TYR A 143 -17.63 -6.37 -0.52
N THR A 144 -16.84 -7.11 0.25
CA THR A 144 -15.96 -8.18 -0.24
C THR A 144 -15.70 -9.18 0.88
N TYR A 145 -14.94 -10.23 0.60
CA TYR A 145 -14.40 -11.12 1.62
C TYR A 145 -13.15 -10.50 2.24
N PHE A 146 -13.10 -10.46 3.58
CA PHE A 146 -11.95 -9.92 4.32
C PHE A 146 -11.64 -10.75 5.58
N TRP A 147 -10.39 -10.69 6.02
CA TRP A 147 -9.87 -11.35 7.22
C TRP A 147 -9.04 -10.35 7.99
N GLU A 148 -9.06 -10.43 9.32
CA GLU A 148 -8.37 -9.50 10.19
C GLU A 148 -7.55 -10.25 11.22
N VAL A 149 -6.32 -9.78 11.44
CA VAL A 149 -5.43 -10.33 12.45
C VAL A 149 -4.87 -9.23 13.34
N GLY A 150 -5.02 -9.44 14.65
CA GLY A 150 -4.50 -8.55 15.67
C GLY A 150 -3.03 -8.84 15.98
N PHE A 151 -2.24 -7.78 16.20
CA PHE A 151 -0.83 -7.88 16.57
C PHE A 151 -0.40 -6.71 17.46
N ASN A 152 0.80 -6.83 18.03
CA ASN A 152 1.44 -5.78 18.82
C ASN A 152 2.85 -5.50 18.28
N PHE A 153 3.32 -4.26 18.43
CA PHE A 153 4.69 -3.91 18.12
C PHE A 153 5.63 -4.32 19.25
N ASP A 154 6.77 -4.91 18.90
CA ASP A 154 7.86 -5.11 19.86
C ASP A 154 8.63 -3.80 20.04
N LYS A 155 8.81 -3.37 21.30
CA LYS A 155 9.52 -2.15 21.65
C LYS A 155 11.01 -2.18 21.27
N ASP A 156 11.58 -3.36 21.08
CA ASP A 156 12.98 -3.55 20.76
C ASP A 156 13.20 -3.58 19.23
N TRP A 157 12.14 -3.69 18.44
CA TRP A 157 12.20 -3.79 16.99
C TRP A 157 11.97 -2.43 16.35
N LYS A 158 13.07 -1.79 15.98
CA LYS A 158 13.07 -0.44 15.44
C LYS A 158 13.94 -0.29 14.21
N ILE A 159 13.60 0.73 13.44
CA ILE A 159 14.21 1.05 12.17
C ILE A 159 14.26 2.57 12.02
N GLN A 160 15.16 3.05 11.15
CA GLN A 160 15.21 4.46 10.76
C GLN A 160 13.83 4.93 10.27
N LYS A 161 13.38 6.10 10.73
CA LYS A 161 12.15 6.72 10.22
C LYS A 161 12.25 7.07 8.73
N TYR A 162 11.27 6.64 7.92
CA TYR A 162 11.11 7.03 6.51
C TYR A 162 9.64 6.95 6.07
N ASP A 163 9.33 7.64 4.98
CA ASP A 163 8.01 7.61 4.33
C ASP A 163 7.94 6.44 3.32
N THR A 164 7.01 5.49 3.53
CA THR A 164 6.96 4.24 2.74
C THR A 164 6.56 4.48 1.28
N GLN A 165 5.66 5.45 1.03
CA GLN A 165 5.34 5.89 -0.32
C GLN A 165 6.58 6.41 -1.05
N GLU A 166 7.31 7.34 -0.43
CA GLU A 166 8.51 7.93 -1.06
C GLU A 166 9.58 6.87 -1.33
N ARG A 167 9.76 5.91 -0.41
CA ARG A 167 10.64 4.75 -0.62
C ARG A 167 10.19 3.91 -1.82
N ALA A 168 8.90 3.55 -1.88
CA ALA A 168 8.34 2.72 -2.94
C ALA A 168 8.36 3.39 -4.31
N ILE A 169 8.19 4.73 -4.38
CA ILE A 169 8.35 5.52 -5.61
C ILE A 169 9.81 5.47 -6.10
N LYS A 170 10.78 5.56 -5.18
CA LYS A 170 12.20 5.49 -5.51
C LYS A 170 12.68 4.07 -5.82
N GLY A 171 11.92 3.04 -5.43
CA GLY A 171 12.35 1.64 -5.48
C GLY A 171 13.57 1.38 -4.58
N ALA A 172 13.72 2.13 -3.49
CA ALA A 172 14.84 1.99 -2.57
C ALA A 172 14.63 0.78 -1.63
N PRO A 173 15.70 0.11 -1.19
CA PRO A 173 15.58 -0.95 -0.19
C PRO A 173 15.01 -0.40 1.13
N ILE A 174 14.25 -1.22 1.84
CA ILE A 174 13.82 -0.92 3.21
C ILE A 174 15.08 -0.83 4.09
N PRO A 175 15.25 0.22 4.92
CA PRO A 175 16.36 0.28 5.86
C PRO A 175 16.39 -0.95 6.79
N THR A 176 17.55 -1.38 7.27
CA THR A 176 17.64 -2.57 8.14
C THR A 176 18.08 -2.23 9.56
N THR A 177 18.38 -0.96 9.82
CA THR A 177 18.85 -0.46 11.12
C THR A 177 18.35 0.96 11.35
N GLY A 178 18.40 1.41 12.61
CA GLY A 178 18.15 2.79 12.98
C GLY A 178 17.03 2.91 14.02
N GLU A 179 16.60 4.15 14.23
CA GLU A 179 15.57 4.49 15.22
C GLU A 179 14.57 5.47 14.59
N GLY A 180 13.36 5.48 15.14
CA GLY A 180 12.33 6.47 14.82
C GLY A 180 10.98 5.90 14.38
N MET A 181 10.92 4.60 14.07
CA MET A 181 9.67 3.84 13.92
C MET A 181 9.85 2.39 14.40
N TYR A 182 8.77 1.80 14.90
CA TYR A 182 8.67 0.38 15.24
C TYR A 182 8.20 -0.40 14.03
N TYR A 183 8.54 -1.68 13.97
CA TYR A 183 8.12 -2.54 12.87
C TYR A 183 7.74 -3.95 13.33
N VAL A 184 6.83 -4.56 12.56
CA VAL A 184 6.52 -5.99 12.58
C VAL A 184 6.48 -6.46 11.13
N THR A 185 6.93 -7.68 10.88
CA THR A 185 6.97 -8.28 9.54
C THR A 185 6.08 -9.50 9.47
N PHE A 186 5.42 -9.68 8.33
CA PHE A 186 4.60 -10.84 8.03
C PHE A 186 5.05 -11.46 6.71
N LEU A 187 5.28 -12.77 6.68
CA LEU A 187 5.51 -13.51 5.44
C LEU A 187 4.16 -13.83 4.80
N VAL A 188 3.96 -13.34 3.59
CA VAL A 188 2.71 -13.51 2.84
C VAL A 188 2.98 -14.34 1.59
N ASP A 189 2.13 -15.34 1.34
CA ASP A 189 2.09 -16.08 0.09
C ASP A 189 0.67 -16.12 -0.50
N VAL A 190 0.48 -15.42 -1.62
CA VAL A 190 -0.78 -15.40 -2.38
C VAL A 190 -0.78 -16.36 -3.58
N SER A 191 0.18 -17.29 -3.65
CA SER A 191 0.30 -18.25 -4.74
C SER A 191 -0.94 -19.14 -4.91
N GLY A 192 -1.69 -19.36 -3.84
CA GLY A 192 -2.93 -20.13 -3.79
C GLY A 192 -4.20 -19.41 -4.26
N LEU A 193 -4.16 -18.11 -4.55
CA LEU A 193 -5.34 -17.34 -4.98
C LEU A 193 -5.73 -17.63 -6.43
N ALA A 194 -7.04 -17.56 -6.68
CA ALA A 194 -7.61 -17.65 -8.02
C ALA A 194 -7.05 -16.54 -8.94
N PRO A 195 -6.77 -16.83 -10.23
CA PRO A 195 -6.28 -15.82 -11.17
C PRO A 195 -7.21 -14.61 -11.27
N GLY A 196 -6.62 -13.42 -11.30
CA GLY A 196 -7.37 -12.16 -11.36
C GLY A 196 -7.83 -11.61 -10.01
N TYR A 197 -7.57 -12.32 -8.91
CA TYR A 197 -7.78 -11.85 -7.55
C TYR A 197 -6.45 -11.55 -6.84
N ILE A 198 -6.50 -10.57 -5.95
CA ILE A 198 -5.40 -10.11 -5.11
C ILE A 198 -5.94 -9.80 -3.71
N ILE A 199 -5.03 -9.69 -2.75
CA ILE A 199 -5.30 -9.17 -1.41
C ILE A 199 -4.76 -7.74 -1.31
N HIS A 200 -5.63 -6.83 -0.89
CA HIS A 200 -5.31 -5.49 -0.41
C HIS A 200 -5.18 -5.52 1.12
N PHE A 201 -4.17 -4.87 1.65
CA PHE A 201 -3.85 -4.82 3.07
C PHE A 201 -4.02 -3.40 3.60
N ASP A 202 -4.80 -3.28 4.68
CA ASP A 202 -4.94 -2.06 5.44
C ASP A 202 -4.37 -2.24 6.84
N LEU A 203 -3.79 -1.17 7.39
CA LEU A 203 -3.30 -1.11 8.77
C LEU A 203 -4.08 -0.07 9.56
N TYR A 204 -4.62 -0.49 10.69
CA TYR A 204 -5.34 0.39 11.60
C TYR A 204 -5.12 0.00 13.06
N ASN A 205 -5.42 0.94 13.95
CA ASN A 205 -5.48 0.66 15.38
C ASN A 205 -6.93 0.69 15.88
N THR A 206 -7.20 -0.06 16.94
CA THR A 206 -8.49 0.07 17.66
C THR A 206 -8.24 0.95 18.88
N LYS A 207 -8.36 2.27 18.71
CA LYS A 207 -8.51 3.12 19.90
C LYS A 207 -10.00 3.22 20.21
N ILE A 208 -10.48 2.33 21.08
CA ILE A 208 -11.82 2.46 21.66
C ILE A 208 -11.89 3.82 22.36
N LYS A 209 -12.61 4.79 21.79
CA LYS A 209 -13.02 5.97 22.51
C LYS A 209 -14.29 5.62 23.26
N CYS A 210 -14.14 5.18 24.51
CA CYS A 210 -15.27 5.15 25.42
C CYS A 210 -15.65 6.61 25.77
N ASN A 211 -16.43 7.28 24.92
CA ASN A 211 -17.07 8.54 25.30
C ASN A 211 -18.42 8.28 25.98
N GLY A 212 -18.42 7.36 26.95
CA GLY A 212 -19.60 6.97 27.73
C GLY A 212 -20.46 5.85 27.13
N ASP A 213 -20.32 5.55 25.83
CA ASP A 213 -21.02 4.45 25.17
C ASP A 213 -20.07 3.26 25.00
N VAL A 214 -20.44 2.13 25.61
CA VAL A 214 -19.58 0.93 25.75
C VAL A 214 -19.56 0.07 24.47
N GLU A 215 -20.11 0.60 23.38
CA GLU A 215 -20.38 -0.12 22.12
C GLU A 215 -19.80 0.57 20.89
N ASP A 216 -19.00 1.64 21.06
CA ASP A 216 -18.43 2.39 19.96
C ASP A 216 -16.93 2.09 19.78
N VAL A 217 -16.60 1.28 18.77
CA VAL A 217 -15.22 1.05 18.33
C VAL A 217 -14.90 2.04 17.23
N ASP A 218 -14.52 3.25 17.63
CA ASP A 218 -13.98 4.25 16.72
C ASP A 218 -12.65 3.76 16.11
N VAL A 219 -12.65 3.39 14.82
CA VAL A 219 -11.41 3.28 14.05
C VAL A 219 -10.85 4.68 13.84
N THR A 220 -10.12 5.17 14.85
CA THR A 220 -9.79 6.59 14.92
C THR A 220 -8.65 6.97 13.96
N TRP A 221 -7.81 6.00 13.54
CA TRP A 221 -6.62 6.26 12.70
C TRP A 221 -6.32 5.09 11.75
N PHE A 222 -6.37 5.38 10.46
CA PHE A 222 -5.87 4.51 9.40
C PHE A 222 -4.46 4.95 8.98
N ALA A 223 -3.67 4.00 8.47
CA ALA A 223 -2.61 4.36 7.54
C ALA A 223 -3.22 5.19 6.39
N PRO A 224 -2.58 6.28 5.93
CA PRO A 224 -3.05 6.95 4.73
C PRO A 224 -2.98 5.99 3.55
N PHE A 225 -3.93 6.08 2.63
CA PHE A 225 -4.03 5.14 1.50
C PHE A 225 -2.74 4.97 0.69
N SER A 226 -1.99 6.06 0.52
CA SER A 226 -0.67 6.05 -0.14
C SER A 226 0.39 5.20 0.56
N HIS A 227 0.10 4.72 1.76
CA HIS A 227 0.93 3.92 2.63
C HIS A 227 0.28 2.57 2.93
N ASP A 228 -0.73 2.16 2.16
CA ASP A 228 -1.26 0.80 2.17
C ASP A 228 -0.39 -0.14 1.31
N ALA A 229 -0.72 -1.43 1.33
CA ALA A 229 0.01 -2.45 0.59
C ALA A 229 -0.94 -3.40 -0.14
N GLU A 230 -0.52 -3.90 -1.29
CA GLU A 230 -1.33 -4.80 -2.12
C GLU A 230 -0.44 -5.91 -2.70
N SER A 231 -0.98 -7.14 -2.74
CA SER A 231 -0.35 -8.21 -3.51
C SER A 231 -0.46 -7.95 -5.02
N ARG A 232 0.43 -8.52 -5.83
CA ARG A 232 0.42 -8.27 -7.27
C ARG A 232 -0.76 -8.94 -7.97
N VAL A 233 -1.30 -8.28 -8.99
CA VAL A 233 -2.19 -8.94 -9.96
C VAL A 233 -1.45 -10.06 -10.66
N ARG A 234 -1.99 -11.27 -10.54
CA ARG A 234 -1.57 -12.38 -11.38
C ARG A 234 -2.11 -12.18 -12.79
N VAL A 235 -1.28 -11.59 -13.65
CA VAL A 235 -1.58 -11.50 -15.08
C VAL A 235 -1.40 -12.90 -15.68
N PRO A 236 -2.41 -13.47 -16.35
CA PRO A 236 -2.24 -14.71 -17.10
C PRO A 236 -1.07 -14.57 -18.08
N GLU A 237 -0.26 -15.62 -18.22
CA GLU A 237 0.95 -15.59 -19.06
C GLU A 237 0.69 -14.82 -20.37
N PRO A 238 1.52 -13.81 -20.69
CA PRO A 238 1.18 -12.90 -21.75
C PRO A 238 1.03 -13.69 -23.04
N SER A 239 -0.05 -13.41 -23.78
CA SER A 239 -0.35 -14.00 -25.09
C SER A 239 0.79 -13.81 -26.11
N SER A 240 1.82 -13.03 -25.78
CA SER A 240 3.13 -12.98 -26.44
C SER A 240 3.86 -14.31 -26.45
N LEU A 241 3.77 -15.16 -25.42
CA LEU A 241 4.36 -16.51 -25.44
C LEU A 241 3.62 -17.43 -26.41
N LEU A 242 2.30 -17.33 -26.44
CA LEU A 242 1.48 -18.01 -27.45
C LEU A 242 1.80 -17.49 -28.87
N LEU A 243 1.89 -16.18 -29.06
CA LEU A 243 2.26 -15.55 -30.33
C LEU A 243 3.68 -15.90 -30.78
N LEU A 244 4.63 -15.96 -29.85
CA LEU A 244 5.99 -16.42 -30.11
C LEU A 244 6.00 -17.90 -30.51
N GLY A 245 5.25 -18.75 -29.78
CA GLY A 245 5.09 -20.17 -30.10
C GLY A 245 4.45 -20.38 -31.47
N LEU A 246 3.38 -19.66 -31.79
CA LEU A 246 2.72 -19.69 -33.10
C LEU A 246 3.65 -19.15 -34.20
N GLY A 247 4.39 -18.07 -33.94
CA GLY A 247 5.36 -17.50 -34.87
C GLY A 247 6.48 -18.49 -35.22
N LEU A 248 7.04 -19.16 -34.21
CA LEU A 248 8.06 -20.19 -34.40
C LEU A 248 7.52 -21.42 -35.13
N ALA A 249 6.27 -21.83 -34.86
CA ALA A 249 5.62 -22.93 -35.57
C ALA A 249 5.43 -22.61 -37.07
N VAL A 250 4.96 -21.41 -37.40
CA VAL A 250 4.80 -20.96 -38.79
C VAL A 250 6.15 -20.89 -39.52
N LEU A 251 7.19 -20.35 -38.86
CA LEU A 251 8.54 -20.31 -39.42
C LEU A 251 9.12 -21.70 -39.65
N GLY A 252 8.94 -22.63 -38.71
CA GLY A 252 9.38 -24.02 -38.84
C GLY A 252 8.69 -24.75 -40.00
N LEU A 253 7.38 -24.55 -40.18
CA LEU A 253 6.63 -25.11 -41.31
C LEU A 253 7.09 -24.52 -42.66
N ALA A 254 7.37 -23.22 -42.71
CA ALA A 254 7.88 -22.54 -43.91
C ALA A 254 9.31 -23.02 -44.29
N ALA A 255 10.19 -23.21 -43.29
CA ALA A 255 11.54 -23.72 -43.51
C ALA A 255 11.54 -25.16 -44.05
N ARG A 256 10.64 -26.02 -43.54
CA ARG A 256 10.46 -27.40 -44.03
C ARG A 256 10.02 -27.44 -45.50
N LYS A 257 9.11 -26.56 -45.92
CA LYS A 257 8.68 -26.47 -47.34
C LYS A 257 9.81 -26.06 -48.29
N LYS A 258 10.70 -25.15 -47.87
CA LYS A 258 11.87 -24.76 -48.69
C LYS A 258 12.90 -25.87 -48.82
N GLY A 259 13.14 -26.66 -47.76
CA GLY A 259 14.05 -27.82 -47.80
C GLY A 259 13.59 -28.90 -48.79
N SER A 260 12.29 -29.18 -48.85
CA SER A 260 11.73 -30.18 -49.79
C SER A 260 11.72 -29.72 -51.25
N ALA A 261 11.65 -28.42 -51.53
CA ALA A 261 11.71 -27.89 -52.89
C ALA A 261 13.14 -27.93 -53.49
N ALA A 262 14.17 -27.82 -52.65
CA ALA A 262 15.56 -27.88 -53.08
C ALA A 262 16.05 -29.31 -53.42
N PHE A 263 15.30 -30.35 -53.07
CA PHE A 263 15.68 -31.76 -53.30
C PHE A 263 15.10 -32.37 -54.60
N ARG A 264 14.24 -31.67 -55.34
CA ARG A 264 13.81 -32.11 -56.68
C ARG A 264 14.90 -31.75 -57.71
N LYS A 265 15.84 -32.67 -57.95
CA LYS A 265 16.68 -32.63 -59.15
C LYS A 265 15.77 -32.73 -60.39
N PRO A 266 15.99 -31.90 -61.43
CA PRO A 266 15.30 -32.06 -62.71
C PRO A 266 15.71 -33.40 -63.35
N GLN A 267 14.71 -34.17 -63.80
CA GLN A 267 14.88 -35.28 -64.74
C GLN A 267 14.79 -34.75 -66.17
#